data_AF-A0A1Y3LFY3-F1
#
_entry.id   AF-A0A1Y3LFY3-F1
#
_cell.length_a   1.000
_cell.length_b   1.000
_cell.length_c   1.000
_cell.angle_alpha   90.00
_cell.angle_beta   90.00
_cell.angle_gamma   90.00
#
_symmetry.space_group_name_H-M   'P 1'
#
loop_
_entity.id
_entity.type
_entity.pdbx_description
1 polymer ?
#
loop_
_entity_poly.entity_id
_entity_poly.type
_entity_poly.pdbx_seq_one_letter_code
_entity_poly.pdbx_strand_id
1 'polypeptide(L)'
;MWTNTTVIPRFLSEYLIHSKIKVMLIDDAHLIQKLGKLERSLLISIMQAMMEPPYSVVFVLAGNFSIFQPKAVGWSNFELEPLHSIKKFQSSKDVQVFSNAFLAEKAVSLSNLAPYPLMPIDDASTILNLTKGYIGEVVALLSIFAREYQGAECWAVGVNAFGRATSRYRPRNG
;
A
#
# COMPACT_ATOMS: atom_id res chain seq x y z
N MET A 1 14.12 29.99 -26.31
CA MET A 1 12.99 29.64 -25.42
C MET A 1 12.39 28.36 -25.99
N TRP A 2 12.54 27.20 -25.34
CA TRP A 2 11.90 25.97 -25.83
C TRP A 2 10.40 26.11 -25.59
N THR A 3 9.60 26.12 -26.66
CA THR A 3 8.14 26.11 -26.59
C THR A 3 7.71 24.80 -25.96
N ASN A 4 7.16 24.87 -24.75
CA ASN A 4 6.72 23.72 -23.97
C ASN A 4 5.37 23.23 -24.53
N THR A 5 5.38 22.69 -25.76
CA THR A 5 4.25 21.92 -26.28
C THR A 5 4.30 20.56 -25.62
N THR A 6 3.54 20.38 -24.55
CA THR A 6 3.27 19.08 -23.96
C THR A 6 2.75 18.13 -25.04
N VAL A 7 3.55 17.15 -25.46
CA VAL A 7 3.13 16.14 -26.44
C VAL A 7 2.82 14.84 -25.70
N ILE A 8 1.56 14.43 -25.73
CA ILE A 8 1.15 13.09 -25.31
C ILE A 8 1.44 12.15 -26.49
N PRO A 9 2.25 11.09 -26.32
CA PRO A 9 2.54 10.15 -27.40
C PRO A 9 1.25 9.60 -28.03
N ARG A 10 1.22 9.50 -29.36
CA ARG A 10 0.01 9.12 -30.11
C ARG A 10 -0.63 7.82 -29.62
N PHE A 11 0.18 6.78 -29.35
CA PHE A 11 -0.33 5.50 -28.84
C PHE A 11 -1.04 5.67 -27.49
N LEU A 12 -0.50 6.51 -26.60
CA LEU A 12 -1.07 6.79 -25.29
C LEU A 12 -2.34 7.62 -25.43
N SER A 13 -2.32 8.62 -26.32
CA SER A 13 -3.49 9.44 -26.64
C SER A 13 -4.65 8.57 -27.15
N GLU A 14 -4.40 7.71 -28.13
CA GLU A 14 -5.39 6.78 -28.69
C GLU A 14 -5.90 5.82 -27.60
N TYR A 15 -5.01 5.23 -26.80
CA TYR A 15 -5.42 4.37 -25.68
C TYR A 15 -6.33 5.11 -24.70
N LEU A 16 -5.93 6.30 -24.26
CA LEU A 16 -6.65 7.06 -23.25
C LEU A 16 -8.02 7.49 -23.75
N ILE A 17 -8.16 7.94 -25.00
CA ILE A 17 -9.46 8.34 -25.58
C ILE A 17 -10.46 7.17 -25.54
N HIS A 18 -10.02 5.97 -25.92
CA HIS A 18 -10.88 4.79 -26.01
C HIS A 18 -11.01 3.99 -24.70
N SER A 19 -10.13 4.24 -23.72
CA SER A 19 -10.17 3.54 -22.44
C SER A 19 -11.44 3.90 -21.65
N LYS A 20 -12.13 2.88 -21.16
CA LYS A 20 -13.21 3.05 -20.17
C LYS A 20 -12.66 3.42 -18.79
N ILE A 21 -11.41 3.05 -18.51
CA ILE A 21 -10.75 3.34 -17.24
C ILE A 21 -10.01 4.67 -17.40
N LYS A 22 -10.47 5.66 -16.65
CA LYS A 22 -9.91 7.02 -16.63
C LYS A 22 -9.17 7.32 -15.35
N VAL A 23 -8.78 6.31 -14.59
CA VAL A 23 -8.05 6.50 -13.33
C VAL A 23 -6.60 6.08 -13.53
N MET A 24 -5.67 6.95 -13.16
CA MET A 24 -4.24 6.65 -13.14
C MET A 24 -3.68 6.78 -11.74
N LEU A 25 -3.15 5.68 -11.20
CA LEU A 25 -2.47 5.67 -9.91
C LEU A 25 -0.99 6.00 -10.12
N ILE A 26 -0.47 6.98 -9.38
CA ILE A 26 0.97 7.24 -9.28
C ILE A 26 1.40 6.85 -7.87
N ASP A 27 2.11 5.74 -7.78
CA ASP A 27 2.73 5.31 -6.53
C ASP A 27 4.01 6.13 -6.24
N ASP A 28 4.36 6.27 -4.97
CA ASP A 28 5.48 7.08 -4.51
C ASP A 28 5.52 8.52 -5.08
N ALA A 29 4.36 9.16 -5.26
CA ALA A 29 4.22 10.50 -5.84
C ALA A 29 5.05 11.58 -5.12
N HIS A 30 5.39 11.37 -3.85
CA HIS A 30 6.30 12.23 -3.09
C HIS A 30 7.70 12.35 -3.74
N LEU A 31 8.14 11.37 -4.54
CA LEU A 31 9.40 11.43 -5.30
C LEU A 31 9.38 12.46 -6.42
N ILE A 32 8.21 12.89 -6.91
CA ILE A 32 8.09 13.95 -7.94
C ILE A 32 8.76 15.24 -7.47
N GLN A 33 8.82 15.48 -6.16
CA GLN A 33 9.49 16.65 -5.60
C GLN A 33 11.01 16.64 -5.77
N LYS A 34 11.61 15.45 -5.98
CA LYS A 34 13.05 15.26 -6.20
C LYS A 34 13.46 15.51 -7.66
N LEU A 35 12.50 15.58 -8.58
CA LEU A 35 12.76 15.87 -9.99
C LEU A 35 13.33 17.28 -10.17
N GLY A 36 14.14 17.48 -11.22
CA GLY A 36 14.59 18.81 -11.61
C GLY A 36 13.42 19.73 -11.95
N LYS A 37 13.60 21.05 -11.83
CA LYS A 37 12.52 22.03 -12.05
C LYS A 37 11.82 21.85 -13.42
N LEU A 38 12.60 21.57 -14.47
CA LEU A 38 12.10 21.35 -15.83
C LEU A 38 11.31 20.04 -15.95
N GLU A 39 11.86 18.94 -15.46
CA GLU A 39 11.22 17.61 -15.48
C GLU A 39 9.89 17.63 -14.72
N ARG A 40 9.90 18.24 -13.52
CA ARG A 40 8.70 18.40 -12.71
C ARG A 40 7.65 19.25 -13.42
N SER A 41 8.05 20.36 -14.04
CA SER A 41 7.13 21.21 -14.81
C SER A 41 6.54 20.45 -15.99
N LEU A 42 7.35 19.69 -16.73
CA LEU A 42 6.90 18.89 -17.85
C LEU A 42 5.90 17.82 -17.40
N LEU A 43 6.22 17.07 -16.34
CA LEU A 43 5.33 16.06 -15.77
C LEU A 43 3.98 16.66 -15.37
N ILE A 44 4.00 17.79 -14.64
CA ILE A 44 2.78 18.49 -14.24
C ILE A 44 1.96 18.93 -15.46
N SER A 45 2.60 19.48 -16.49
CA SER A 45 1.90 19.87 -17.71
C SER A 45 1.30 18.69 -18.48
N ILE A 46 1.97 17.53 -18.49
CA ILE A 46 1.41 16.28 -19.06
C ILE A 46 0.19 15.85 -18.26
N MET A 47 0.28 15.82 -16.93
CA MET A 47 -0.84 15.45 -16.07
C MET A 47 -2.04 16.38 -16.29
N GLN A 48 -1.82 17.70 -16.34
CA GLN A 48 -2.87 18.68 -16.64
C GLN A 48 -3.52 18.42 -18.00
N ALA A 49 -2.71 18.21 -19.04
CA ALA A 49 -3.25 17.91 -20.36
C ALA A 49 -4.09 16.62 -20.38
N MET A 50 -3.71 15.61 -19.58
CA MET A 50 -4.46 14.35 -19.45
C MET A 50 -5.74 14.47 -18.61
N MET A 51 -5.84 15.46 -17.72
CA MET A 51 -7.05 15.72 -16.94
C MET A 51 -8.17 16.38 -17.75
N GLU A 52 -7.80 17.14 -18.79
CA GLU A 52 -8.74 17.82 -19.67
C GLU A 52 -9.36 16.89 -20.72
N PRO A 53 -10.54 17.23 -21.28
CA PRO A 53 -11.06 16.57 -22.46
C PRO A 53 -10.04 16.59 -23.63
N PRO A 54 -9.92 15.53 -24.43
CA PRO A 54 -10.79 14.34 -24.50
C PRO A 54 -10.39 13.20 -23.57
N TYR A 55 -9.33 13.35 -22.77
CA TYR A 55 -8.79 12.24 -21.97
C TYR A 55 -9.55 12.07 -20.66
N SER A 56 -9.77 13.17 -19.94
CA SER A 56 -10.52 13.22 -18.67
C SER A 56 -10.00 12.24 -17.61
N VAL A 57 -8.67 12.13 -17.47
CA VAL A 57 -8.02 11.22 -16.51
C VAL A 57 -8.05 11.80 -15.10
N VAL A 58 -8.48 11.00 -14.13
CA VAL A 58 -8.38 11.25 -12.69
C VAL A 58 -7.09 10.62 -12.18
N PHE A 59 -6.23 11.43 -11.56
CA PHE A 59 -5.00 10.95 -10.94
C PHE A 59 -5.22 10.64 -9.46
N VAL A 60 -4.86 9.44 -9.03
CA VAL A 60 -4.74 9.07 -7.62
C VAL A 60 -3.26 9.07 -7.28
N LEU A 61 -2.85 9.96 -6.39
CA LEU A 61 -1.47 10.08 -5.96
C LEU A 61 -1.30 9.34 -4.63
N ALA A 62 -0.50 8.29 -4.62
CA ALA A 62 -0.14 7.54 -3.43
C ALA A 62 1.32 7.83 -3.03
N GLY A 63 1.62 7.75 -1.74
CA GLY A 63 2.97 7.97 -1.25
C GLY A 63 3.01 8.55 0.15
N ASN A 64 4.21 8.87 0.62
CA ASN A 64 4.39 9.49 1.93
C ASN A 64 4.15 11.00 1.88
N PHE A 65 2.88 11.40 2.04
CA PHE A 65 2.46 12.80 2.04
C PHE A 65 2.84 13.59 3.29
N SER A 66 3.48 12.99 4.30
CA SER A 66 4.11 13.76 5.38
C SER A 66 5.29 14.62 4.87
N ILE A 67 5.89 14.23 3.75
CA ILE A 67 7.02 14.90 3.10
C ILE A 67 6.53 15.71 1.89
N PHE A 68 5.44 15.29 1.26
CA PHE A 68 4.86 16.00 0.13
C PHE A 68 4.21 17.31 0.58
N GLN A 69 4.59 18.39 -0.08
CA GLN A 69 4.06 19.73 0.11
C GLN A 69 3.14 20.05 -1.08
N PRO A 70 1.81 19.85 -0.95
CA PRO A 70 0.87 20.12 -2.03
C PRO A 70 0.79 21.61 -2.41
N LYS A 71 1.32 22.50 -1.55
CA LYS A 71 1.46 23.95 -1.83
C LYS A 71 2.77 24.33 -2.52
N ALA A 72 3.64 23.37 -2.85
CA ALA A 72 4.87 23.65 -3.57
C ALA A 72 4.58 24.10 -5.01
N VAL A 73 5.47 24.95 -5.55
CA VAL A 73 5.35 25.56 -6.89
C VAL A 73 5.00 24.51 -7.96
N GLY A 74 3.88 24.73 -8.67
CA GLY A 74 3.39 23.90 -9.77
C GLY A 74 2.13 23.08 -9.47
N TRP A 75 1.78 22.88 -8.20
CA TRP A 75 0.61 22.07 -7.81
C TRP A 75 -0.68 22.87 -7.56
N SER A 76 -0.60 24.20 -7.58
CA SER A 76 -1.73 25.11 -7.28
C SER A 76 -2.93 24.96 -8.20
N ASN A 77 -2.74 24.39 -9.39
CA ASN A 77 -3.79 24.20 -10.38
C ASN A 77 -4.51 22.85 -10.24
N PHE A 78 -4.05 21.98 -9.34
CA PHE A 78 -4.74 20.74 -9.04
C PHE A 78 -5.67 20.96 -7.85
N GLU A 79 -6.95 20.69 -8.04
CA GLU A 79 -7.87 20.52 -6.92
C GLU A 79 -7.55 19.17 -6.27
N LEU A 80 -6.68 19.20 -5.26
CA LEU A 80 -6.37 18.02 -4.47
C LEU A 80 -7.52 17.82 -3.48
N GLU A 81 -8.35 16.81 -3.76
CA GLU A 81 -9.33 16.28 -2.81
C GLU A 81 -8.67 15.95 -1.45
N PRO A 82 -9.44 15.95 -0.35
CA PRO A 82 -8.88 15.81 1.00
C PRO A 82 -7.98 14.58 1.10
N LEU A 83 -6.78 14.80 1.66
CA LEU A 83 -5.77 13.78 1.87
C LEU A 83 -6.38 12.58 2.62
N HIS A 84 -6.59 11.47 1.92
CA HIS A 84 -7.01 10.21 2.53
C HIS A 84 -5.80 9.51 3.15
N SER A 85 -5.55 9.81 4.43
CA SER A 85 -4.50 9.13 5.20
C SER A 85 -4.96 7.74 5.63
N ILE A 86 -4.38 6.70 5.01
CA ILE A 86 -4.50 5.34 5.55
C ILE A 86 -3.62 5.26 6.81
N LYS A 87 -4.26 5.12 7.97
CA LYS A 87 -3.56 5.06 9.25
C LYS A 87 -3.06 3.64 9.50
N LYS A 88 -1.88 3.57 10.14
CA LYS A 88 -1.39 2.32 10.75
C LYS A 88 -2.34 1.86 11.87
N PHE A 89 -2.37 0.58 12.16
CA PHE A 89 -3.13 0.04 13.28
C PHE A 89 -2.68 0.68 14.59
N GLN A 90 -3.64 1.03 15.46
CA GLN A 90 -3.40 1.63 16.78
C GLN A 90 -3.89 0.75 17.92
N SER A 91 -4.69 -0.27 17.62
CA SER A 91 -5.38 -1.11 18.59
C SER A 91 -5.06 -2.57 18.35
N SER A 92 -4.71 -3.29 19.41
CA SER A 92 -4.52 -4.74 19.36
C SER A 92 -5.79 -5.46 18.92
N LYS A 93 -6.97 -4.89 19.20
CA LYS A 93 -8.25 -5.43 18.73
C LYS A 93 -8.38 -5.35 17.21
N ASP A 94 -7.97 -4.24 16.60
CA ASP A 94 -8.03 -4.10 15.13
C ASP A 94 -7.06 -5.07 14.46
N VAL A 95 -5.85 -5.22 15.03
CA VAL A 95 -4.87 -6.21 14.57
C VAL A 95 -5.41 -7.63 14.73
N GLN A 96 -6.10 -7.93 15.83
CA GLN A 96 -6.71 -9.24 16.07
C GLN A 96 -7.79 -9.55 15.03
N VAL A 97 -8.72 -8.62 14.81
CA VAL A 97 -9.81 -8.77 13.82
C VAL A 97 -9.22 -8.97 12.42
N PHE A 98 -8.26 -8.13 12.03
CA PHE A 98 -7.56 -8.27 10.75
C PHE A 98 -6.85 -9.62 10.62
N SER A 99 -6.12 -10.03 11.67
CA SER A 99 -5.36 -11.29 11.67
C SER A 99 -6.28 -12.50 11.52
N ASN A 100 -7.40 -12.52 12.24
CA ASN A 100 -8.37 -13.62 12.16
C ASN A 100 -9.01 -13.70 10.77
N ALA A 101 -9.39 -12.56 10.19
CA ALA A 101 -9.92 -12.53 8.83
C ALA A 101 -8.89 -13.01 7.80
N PHE A 102 -7.65 -12.53 7.90
CA PHE A 102 -6.54 -12.94 7.03
C PHE A 102 -6.24 -14.44 7.13
N LEU A 103 -6.18 -15.00 8.33
CA LEU A 103 -5.90 -16.42 8.57
C LEU A 103 -7.05 -17.31 8.08
N ALA A 104 -8.30 -16.87 8.27
CA ALA A 104 -9.46 -17.58 7.74
C ALA A 104 -9.42 -17.63 6.19
N GLU A 105 -9.13 -16.52 5.52
CA GLU A 105 -8.99 -16.47 4.06
C GLU A 105 -7.84 -17.37 3.58
N LYS A 106 -6.68 -17.33 4.25
CA LYS A 106 -5.56 -18.22 3.93
C LYS A 106 -5.88 -19.69 4.15
N ALA A 107 -6.67 -20.03 5.16
CA ALA A 107 -7.11 -21.40 5.41
C ALA A 107 -8.00 -21.94 4.29
N VAL A 108 -8.86 -21.10 3.70
CA VAL A 108 -9.65 -21.49 2.50
C VAL A 108 -8.73 -21.87 1.33
N SER A 109 -7.59 -21.18 1.17
CA SER A 109 -6.63 -21.48 0.11
C SER A 109 -5.71 -22.68 0.38
N LEU A 110 -5.65 -23.18 1.61
CA LEU A 110 -4.69 -24.18 2.04
C LEU A 110 -5.42 -25.26 2.86
N SER A 111 -5.77 -26.36 2.20
CA SER A 111 -6.60 -27.47 2.72
C SER A 111 -6.12 -28.08 4.05
N ASN A 112 -4.85 -27.90 4.41
CA ASN A 112 -4.26 -28.46 5.64
C ASN A 112 -4.34 -27.51 6.85
N LEU A 113 -4.94 -26.32 6.74
CA LEU A 113 -4.99 -25.33 7.83
C LEU A 113 -6.21 -25.46 8.76
N ALA A 114 -7.12 -26.41 8.57
CA ALA A 114 -8.30 -26.54 9.41
C ALA A 114 -8.06 -27.44 10.65
N PRO A 115 -8.36 -26.99 11.88
CA PRO A 115 -8.87 -25.67 12.26
C PRO A 115 -7.75 -24.60 12.26
N TYR A 116 -8.06 -23.42 11.72
CA TYR A 116 -7.10 -22.32 11.66
C TYR A 116 -6.96 -21.66 13.03
N PRO A 117 -5.77 -21.15 13.37
CA PRO A 117 -5.55 -20.55 14.66
C PRO A 117 -6.33 -19.24 14.76
N LEU A 118 -7.07 -19.08 15.85
CA LEU A 118 -7.58 -17.78 16.26
C LEU A 118 -6.45 -17.03 16.95
N MET A 119 -6.25 -15.77 16.57
CA MET A 119 -5.26 -14.87 17.16
C MET A 119 -5.73 -14.41 18.55
N PRO A 120 -5.02 -14.77 19.64
CA PRO A 120 -5.26 -14.20 20.95
C PRO A 120 -4.98 -12.69 20.97
N ILE A 121 -5.63 -11.97 21.88
CA ILE A 121 -5.44 -10.50 21.98
C ILE A 121 -4.01 -10.13 22.40
N ASP A 122 -3.37 -10.96 23.23
CA ASP A 122 -1.99 -10.76 23.69
C ASP A 122 -0.98 -10.93 22.56
N ASP A 123 -1.19 -11.92 21.69
CA ASP A 123 -0.38 -12.12 20.48
C ASP A 123 -0.62 -10.97 19.49
N ALA A 124 -1.86 -10.51 19.32
CA ALA A 124 -2.16 -9.33 18.50
C ALA A 124 -1.49 -8.05 19.04
N SER A 125 -1.40 -7.91 20.37
CA SER A 125 -0.65 -6.83 21.03
C SER A 125 0.85 -6.94 20.73
N THR A 126 1.40 -8.16 20.75
CA THR A 126 2.78 -8.43 20.39
C THR A 126 3.05 -8.09 18.92
N ILE A 127 2.16 -8.49 18.00
CA ILE A 127 2.23 -8.13 16.58
C ILE A 127 2.23 -6.61 16.43
N LEU A 128 1.30 -5.90 17.07
CA LEU A 128 1.21 -4.44 17.01
C LEU A 128 2.53 -3.79 17.47
N ASN A 129 3.11 -4.26 18.57
CA ASN A 129 4.34 -3.72 19.13
C ASN A 129 5.58 -3.96 18.25
N LEU A 130 5.67 -5.14 17.63
CA LEU A 130 6.77 -5.52 16.74
C LEU A 130 6.68 -4.79 15.39
N THR A 131 5.48 -4.71 14.81
CA THR A 131 5.24 -4.16 13.47
C THR A 131 4.98 -2.65 13.47
N LYS A 132 4.89 -2.05 14.65
CA LYS A 132 4.47 -0.65 14.87
C LYS A 132 3.11 -0.30 14.24
N GLY A 133 2.30 -1.31 13.92
CA GLY A 133 0.98 -1.20 13.29
C GLY A 133 1.00 -1.06 11.77
N TYR A 134 2.16 -1.16 11.10
CA TYR A 134 2.20 -1.10 9.63
C TYR A 134 1.57 -2.34 9.02
N ILE A 135 0.54 -2.17 8.20
CA ILE A 135 -0.23 -3.30 7.64
C ILE A 135 0.65 -4.28 6.85
N GLY A 136 1.63 -3.78 6.07
CA GLY A 136 2.57 -4.64 5.35
C GLY A 136 3.42 -5.52 6.27
N GLU A 137 3.84 -4.98 7.42
CA GLU A 137 4.61 -5.71 8.42
C GLU A 137 3.73 -6.73 9.18
N VAL A 138 2.46 -6.37 9.47
CA VAL A 138 1.46 -7.28 10.05
C VAL A 138 1.22 -8.47 9.12
N VAL A 139 0.97 -8.23 7.83
CA VAL A 139 0.79 -9.29 6.82
C VAL A 139 2.05 -10.15 6.69
N ALA A 140 3.23 -9.56 6.70
CA ALA A 140 4.49 -10.29 6.64
C ALA A 140 4.65 -11.27 7.82
N LEU A 141 4.39 -10.80 9.05
CA LEU A 141 4.43 -11.63 10.24
C LEU A 141 3.36 -12.74 10.20
N LEU A 142 2.11 -12.40 9.86
CA LEU A 142 1.03 -13.38 9.73
C LEU A 142 1.30 -14.44 8.66
N SER A 143 1.99 -14.08 7.58
CA SER A 143 2.40 -15.03 6.53
C SER A 143 3.46 -16.01 7.03
N ILE A 144 4.39 -15.56 7.88
CA ILE A 144 5.35 -16.44 8.56
C ILE A 144 4.59 -17.33 9.54
N PHE A 145 3.70 -16.77 10.37
CA PHE A 145 2.90 -17.52 11.32
C PHE A 145 2.07 -18.63 10.67
N ALA A 146 1.34 -18.31 9.60
CA ALA A 146 0.56 -19.30 8.85
C ALA A 146 1.44 -20.46 8.33
N ARG A 147 2.68 -20.17 7.90
CA ARG A 147 3.64 -21.19 7.47
C ARG A 147 4.15 -22.04 8.63
N GLU A 148 4.51 -21.41 9.75
CA GLU A 148 4.95 -22.13 10.97
C GLU A 148 3.86 -23.04 11.54
N TYR A 149 2.59 -22.67 11.33
CA TYR A 149 1.42 -23.43 11.74
C TYR A 149 1.14 -24.63 10.83
N GLN A 150 1.59 -24.62 9.56
CA GLN A 150 1.44 -25.76 8.65
C GLN A 150 2.51 -26.84 8.80
N GLY A 151 3.57 -26.58 9.58
CA GLY A 151 4.65 -27.55 9.78
C GLY A 151 4.13 -28.86 10.40
N ALA A 152 4.79 -29.98 10.06
CA ALA A 152 4.41 -31.33 10.48
C ALA A 152 4.27 -31.51 12.01
N GLU A 153 4.88 -30.64 12.79
CA GLU A 153 4.84 -30.65 14.25
C GLU A 153 3.61 -29.97 14.85
N CYS A 154 2.77 -29.27 14.06
CA CYS A 154 1.60 -28.47 14.49
C CYS A 154 0.66 -29.17 15.49
N TRP A 155 0.48 -30.48 15.36
CA TRP A 155 -0.44 -31.27 16.18
C TRP A 155 0.13 -31.67 17.56
N ALA A 156 1.40 -31.36 17.85
CA ALA A 156 1.98 -31.62 19.15
C ALA A 156 1.55 -30.55 20.17
N VAL A 157 1.12 -30.99 21.35
CA VAL A 157 0.87 -30.11 22.50
C VAL A 157 2.18 -29.36 22.82
N GLY A 158 2.14 -28.03 22.85
CA GLY A 158 3.32 -27.19 23.15
C GLY A 158 4.00 -26.53 21.93
N VAL A 159 3.46 -26.67 20.73
CA VAL A 159 4.01 -26.04 19.52
C VAL A 159 3.75 -24.54 19.54
N ASN A 160 4.78 -23.76 19.88
CA ASN A 160 4.73 -22.30 19.88
C ASN A 160 4.96 -21.73 18.46
N ALA A 161 4.01 -21.94 17.55
CA ALA A 161 4.08 -21.43 16.18
C ALA A 161 4.20 -19.89 16.15
N PHE A 162 3.53 -19.19 17.07
CA PHE A 162 3.63 -17.74 17.21
C PHE A 162 5.04 -17.31 17.64
N GLY A 163 5.62 -17.94 18.65
CA GLY A 163 7.00 -17.69 19.09
C GLY A 163 8.04 -17.97 18.00
N ARG A 164 7.85 -19.01 17.17
CA ARG A 164 8.71 -19.23 16.01
C ARG A 164 8.56 -18.12 14.98
N ALA A 165 7.33 -17.71 14.69
CA ALA A 165 7.06 -16.63 13.74
C ALA A 165 7.69 -15.31 14.19
N THR A 166 7.55 -14.93 15.46
CA THR A 166 8.18 -13.72 16.02
C THR A 166 9.71 -13.81 16.02
N SER A 167 10.29 -14.99 16.31
CA SER A 167 11.75 -15.19 16.25
C SER A 167 12.34 -15.08 14.83
N ARG A 168 11.56 -15.44 13.80
CA ARG A 168 11.95 -15.39 12.38
C ARG A 168 11.61 -14.06 11.73
N TYR A 169 10.66 -13.32 12.30
CA TYR A 169 10.31 -12.00 11.84
C TYR A 169 11.53 -11.06 11.95
N ARG A 170 11.74 -10.28 10.89
CA ARG A 170 12.79 -9.28 10.79
C ARG A 170 12.10 -7.97 10.40
N PRO A 171 12.04 -6.97 11.29
CA PRO A 171 11.38 -5.72 10.99
C PRO A 171 12.12 -5.03 9.84
N ARG A 172 11.37 -4.60 8.82
CA ARG A 172 11.95 -3.83 7.69
C ARG A 172 11.85 -2.32 7.92
N ASN A 173 10.89 -1.91 8.74
CA ASN A 173 10.63 -0.53 9.12
C ASN A 173 10.72 -0.43 10.66
N GLY A 174 11.94 -0.27 11.17
CA GLY A 174 12.25 -0.05 12.59
C GLY A 174 12.63 1.39 12.87
#